data_AF-A0A4Q6C4I6-F1
#
_entry.id   AF-A0A4Q6C4I6-F1
#
_cell.length_a   1.000
_cell.length_b   1.000
_cell.length_c   1.000
_cell.angle_alpha   90.00
_cell.angle_beta   90.00
_cell.angle_gamma   90.00
#
_symmetry.space_group_name_H-M   'P 1'
#
loop_
_entity.id
_entity.type
_entity.pdbx_description
1 polymer ?
#
loop_
_entity_poly.entity_id
_entity_poly.type
_entity_poly.pdbx_seq_one_letter_code
_entity_poly.pdbx_strand_id
1 'polypeptide(L)'
;MRQRLKIVLPIGMLLLIAVAILSSWSIWQLREAIRYERQSYAVQSNVDDLFELVQGAESSQRGYLITGKDEYLNTYLNSFPQIPAAYAKLKRSVRGLPLKENQIAELDELLNKKLEELKLTVILQQSEKEDDALALMQTDKGESLMINLHEALDSIDKLAARDAQIHESFVRRYGTLLIFA
;
A
#
# COMPACT_ATOMS: atom_id res chain seq x y z
N MET A 1 -47.91 43.33 -16.36
CA MET A 1 -46.72 43.30 -15.45
C MET A 1 -46.80 42.18 -14.40
N ARG A 2 -47.85 42.09 -13.57
CA ARG A 2 -48.01 41.04 -12.52
C ARG A 2 -47.94 39.58 -12.98
N GLN A 3 -48.40 39.23 -14.18
CA GLN A 3 -48.39 37.84 -14.68
C GLN A 3 -46.99 37.33 -15.07
N ARG A 4 -46.11 38.20 -15.59
CA ARG A 4 -44.73 37.82 -15.95
C ARG A 4 -43.91 37.48 -14.70
N LEU A 5 -44.14 38.19 -13.61
CA LEU A 5 -43.47 37.97 -12.33
C LEU A 5 -43.78 36.59 -11.72
N LYS A 6 -45.02 36.10 -11.89
CA LYS A 6 -45.47 34.79 -11.40
C LYS A 6 -44.80 33.61 -12.09
N ILE A 7 -44.27 33.79 -13.31
CA ILE A 7 -43.61 32.74 -14.09
C ILE A 7 -42.09 32.79 -13.91
N VAL A 8 -41.50 33.99 -13.83
CA VAL A 8 -40.04 34.16 -13.69
C VAL A 8 -39.53 33.68 -12.33
N LEU A 9 -40.27 33.94 -11.24
CA LEU A 9 -39.89 33.51 -9.89
C LEU A 9 -39.71 31.98 -9.74
N PRO A 10 -40.69 31.13 -10.11
CA PRO A 10 -40.55 29.68 -9.98
C PRO A 10 -39.47 29.13 -10.92
N ILE A 11 -39.29 29.70 -12.12
CA ILE A 11 -38.20 29.30 -13.02
C ILE A 11 -36.84 29.62 -12.42
N GLY A 12 -36.66 30.82 -11.86
CA GLY A 12 -35.43 31.18 -11.15
C GLY A 12 -35.15 30.27 -9.96
N MET A 13 -36.20 29.93 -9.20
CA MET A 13 -36.09 29.00 -8.06
C MET A 13 -35.73 27.57 -8.51
N LEU A 14 -36.32 27.07 -9.60
CA LEU A 14 -35.97 25.78 -10.19
C LEU A 14 -34.51 25.75 -10.68
N LEU A 15 -34.04 26.82 -11.32
CA LEU A 15 -32.63 26.94 -11.74
C LEU A 15 -31.69 26.92 -10.53
N LEU A 16 -32.01 27.64 -9.45
CA LEU A 16 -31.20 27.61 -8.22
C LEU A 16 -31.16 26.22 -7.59
N ILE A 17 -32.29 25.50 -7.56
CA ILE A 17 -32.35 24.13 -7.06
C ILE A 17 -31.50 23.19 -7.95
N ALA A 18 -31.58 23.32 -9.27
CA ALA A 18 -30.78 22.52 -10.18
C ALA A 18 -29.27 22.74 -9.97
N VAL A 19 -28.83 24.00 -9.85
CA VAL A 19 -27.44 24.34 -9.55
C VAL A 19 -27.01 23.77 -8.20
N ALA A 20 -27.86 23.87 -7.17
CA ALA A 20 -27.55 23.32 -5.85
C ALA A 20 -27.39 21.80 -5.86
N ILE A 21 -28.24 21.08 -6.62
CA ILE A 21 -28.15 19.61 -6.78
C ILE A 21 -26.87 19.23 -7.52
N LEU A 22 -26.57 19.90 -8.64
CA LEU A 22 -25.37 19.63 -9.45
C LEU A 22 -24.09 19.92 -8.66
N SER A 23 -24.05 21.06 -7.96
CA SER A 23 -22.93 21.43 -7.10
C SER A 23 -22.71 20.42 -5.98
N SER A 24 -23.80 19.99 -5.32
CA SER A 24 -23.72 18.97 -4.27
C SER A 24 -23.16 17.66 -4.82
N TRP A 25 -23.67 17.19 -5.96
CA TRP A 25 -23.18 15.95 -6.59
C TRP A 25 -21.70 16.03 -6.98
N SER A 26 -21.26 17.17 -7.52
CA SER A 26 -19.85 17.42 -7.85
C SER A 26 -18.94 17.39 -6.61
N ILE A 27 -19.36 17.99 -5.49
CA ILE A 27 -18.61 17.98 -4.22
C ILE A 27 -18.48 16.54 -3.68
N TRP A 28 -19.53 15.73 -3.79
CA TRP A 28 -19.47 14.32 -3.37
C TRP A 28 -18.45 13.53 -4.20
N GLN A 29 -18.41 13.70 -5.52
CA GLN A 29 -17.43 13.02 -6.37
C GLN A 29 -15.98 13.48 -6.11
N LEU A 30 -15.77 14.78 -5.88
CA LEU A 30 -14.44 15.31 -5.56
C LEU A 30 -13.92 14.76 -4.22
N ARG A 31 -14.78 14.68 -3.20
CA ARG A 31 -14.42 14.09 -1.90
C ARG A 31 -14.03 12.62 -2.04
N GLU A 32 -14.73 11.89 -2.91
CA GLU A 32 -14.44 10.49 -3.20
C GLU A 32 -13.05 10.33 -3.84
N ALA A 33 -12.75 11.11 -4.89
CA ALA A 33 -11.45 11.06 -5.56
C ALA A 33 -10.28 11.39 -4.63
N ILE A 34 -10.42 12.45 -3.80
CA ILE A 34 -9.40 12.81 -2.80
C ILE A 34 -9.20 11.68 -1.78
N ARG A 35 -10.27 10.94 -1.42
CA ARG A 35 -10.16 9.82 -0.50
C ARG A 35 -9.33 8.67 -1.10
N TYR A 36 -9.60 8.31 -2.35
CA TYR A 36 -8.85 7.26 -3.04
C TYR A 36 -7.39 7.64 -3.27
N GLU A 37 -7.11 8.88 -3.63
CA GLU A 37 -5.75 9.41 -3.76
C GLU A 37 -4.97 9.29 -2.44
N ARG A 38 -5.53 9.80 -1.33
CA ARG A 38 -4.91 9.67 0.00
C ARG A 38 -4.69 8.22 0.41
N GLN A 39 -5.64 7.35 0.09
CA GLN A 39 -5.54 5.93 0.39
C GLN A 39 -4.42 5.28 -0.42
N SER A 40 -4.28 5.60 -1.71
CA SER A 40 -3.17 5.13 -2.55
C SER A 40 -1.81 5.55 -2.00
N TYR A 41 -1.65 6.82 -1.61
CA TYR A 41 -0.41 7.28 -0.97
C TYR A 41 -0.13 6.56 0.34
N ALA A 42 -1.16 6.29 1.15
CA ALA A 42 -1.00 5.51 2.37
C ALA A 42 -0.61 4.05 2.07
N VAL A 43 -1.10 3.43 0.99
CA VAL A 43 -0.66 2.10 0.57
C VAL A 43 0.80 2.13 0.15
N GLN A 44 1.18 3.05 -0.74
CA GLN A 44 2.55 3.21 -1.22
C GLN A 44 3.55 3.35 -0.06
N SER A 45 3.30 4.30 0.85
CA SER A 45 4.18 4.50 2.01
C SER A 45 4.28 3.26 2.90
N ASN A 46 3.19 2.52 3.10
CA ASN A 46 3.26 1.29 3.93
C ASN A 46 3.91 0.11 3.19
N VAL A 47 3.87 0.09 1.85
CA VAL A 47 4.61 -0.86 1.03
C VAL A 47 6.10 -0.59 1.17
N ASP A 48 6.52 0.66 1.01
CA ASP A 48 7.92 1.09 1.13
C ASP A 48 8.46 0.79 2.54
N ASP A 49 7.73 1.18 3.59
CA ASP A 49 8.09 0.91 4.98
C ASP A 49 8.31 -0.59 5.25
N LEU A 50 7.42 -1.45 4.74
CA LEU A 50 7.51 -2.90 4.94
C LEU A 50 8.71 -3.48 4.16
N PHE A 51 8.89 -3.07 2.92
CA PHE A 51 10.00 -3.52 2.07
C PHE A 51 11.35 -3.14 2.69
N GLU A 52 11.50 -1.89 3.14
CA GLU A 52 12.72 -1.39 3.78
C GLU A 52 13.06 -2.17 5.06
N LEU A 53 12.06 -2.47 5.90
CA LEU A 53 12.27 -3.25 7.12
C LEU A 53 12.71 -4.70 6.82
N VAL A 54 12.09 -5.35 5.84
CA VAL A 54 12.46 -6.72 5.44
C VAL A 54 13.86 -6.73 4.83
N GLN A 55 14.15 -5.79 3.92
CA GLN A 55 15.46 -5.65 3.29
C GLN A 55 16.56 -5.31 4.31
N GLY A 56 16.27 -4.42 5.27
CA GLY A 56 17.19 -4.07 6.35
C GLY A 56 17.49 -5.23 7.27
N ALA A 57 16.47 -6.04 7.61
CA ALA A 57 16.64 -7.25 8.39
C ALA A 57 17.49 -8.29 7.63
N GLU A 58 17.23 -8.52 6.35
CA GLU A 58 18.02 -9.41 5.49
C GLU A 58 19.47 -8.95 5.35
N SER A 59 19.70 -7.67 5.06
CA SER A 59 21.05 -7.10 4.95
C SER A 59 21.85 -7.27 6.25
N SER A 60 21.20 -7.00 7.39
CA SER A 60 21.80 -7.19 8.71
C SER A 60 22.08 -8.66 9.01
N GLN A 61 21.14 -9.55 8.70
CA GLN A 61 21.31 -10.99 8.87
C GLN A 61 22.49 -11.51 8.03
N ARG A 62 22.60 -11.13 6.75
CA ARG A 62 23.72 -11.54 5.89
C ARG A 62 25.04 -10.99 6.40
N GLY A 63 25.06 -9.74 6.88
CA GLY A 63 26.24 -9.16 7.53
C GLY A 63 26.70 -9.98 8.74
N TYR A 64 25.75 -10.46 9.55
CA TYR A 64 26.05 -11.34 10.69
C TYR A 64 26.58 -12.70 10.23
N LEU A 65 25.92 -13.36 9.27
CA LEU A 65 26.40 -14.65 8.74
C LEU A 65 27.79 -14.58 8.12
N ILE A 66 28.12 -13.48 7.43
CA ILE A 66 29.40 -13.34 6.73
C ILE A 66 30.54 -12.99 7.71
N THR A 67 30.25 -12.18 8.74
CA THR A 67 31.30 -11.58 9.58
C THR A 67 31.35 -12.11 11.00
N GLY A 68 30.28 -12.77 11.48
CA GLY A 68 30.11 -13.17 12.87
C GLY A 68 30.00 -12.01 13.87
N LYS A 69 29.95 -10.75 13.42
CA LYS A 69 29.95 -9.59 14.32
C LYS A 69 28.57 -9.30 14.90
N ASP A 70 28.52 -9.14 16.22
CA ASP A 70 27.29 -8.82 16.97
C ASP A 70 26.61 -7.51 16.55
N GLU A 71 27.34 -6.56 15.97
CA GLU A 71 26.78 -5.29 15.47
C GLU A 71 25.66 -5.54 14.43
N TYR A 72 25.88 -6.49 13.53
CA TYR A 72 24.89 -6.87 12.52
C TYR A 72 23.73 -7.65 13.14
N LEU A 73 24.01 -8.54 14.09
CA LEU A 73 22.98 -9.27 14.83
C LEU A 73 22.08 -8.31 15.62
N ASN A 74 22.64 -7.33 16.30
CA ASN A 74 21.88 -6.32 17.04
C ASN A 74 20.97 -5.52 16.12
N THR A 75 21.44 -5.16 14.92
CA THR A 75 20.61 -4.46 13.93
C THR A 75 19.45 -5.33 13.42
N TYR A 76 19.69 -6.62 13.20
CA TYR A 76 18.65 -7.60 12.88
C TYR A 76 17.61 -7.72 14.01
N LEU A 77 18.07 -7.92 15.25
CA LEU A 77 17.21 -8.09 16.43
C LEU A 77 16.34 -6.85 16.72
N ASN A 78 16.79 -5.66 16.34
CA ASN A 78 16.02 -4.43 16.48
C ASN A 78 15.01 -4.21 15.35
N SER A 79 15.32 -4.61 14.11
CA SER A 79 14.46 -4.39 12.95
C SER A 79 13.41 -5.49 12.76
N PHE A 80 13.78 -6.76 12.96
CA PHE A 80 12.92 -7.93 12.74
C PHE A 80 11.57 -7.86 13.48
N PRO A 81 11.48 -7.44 14.77
CA PRO A 81 10.21 -7.37 15.49
C PRO A 81 9.26 -6.28 14.97
N GLN A 82 9.73 -5.34 14.16
CA GLN A 82 8.91 -4.24 13.63
C GLN A 82 8.11 -4.66 12.38
N ILE A 83 8.57 -5.70 11.67
CA ILE A 83 7.99 -6.16 10.41
C ILE A 83 6.50 -6.55 10.55
N PRO A 84 6.06 -7.32 11.57
CA PRO A 84 4.64 -7.65 11.73
C PRO A 84 3.74 -6.42 11.92
N ALA A 85 4.25 -5.39 12.58
CA ALA A 85 3.51 -4.15 12.79
C ALA A 85 3.39 -3.34 11.48
N ALA A 86 4.44 -3.29 10.67
CA ALA A 86 4.43 -2.68 9.34
C ALA A 86 3.45 -3.40 8.41
N TYR A 87 3.49 -4.74 8.37
CA TYR A 87 2.53 -5.55 7.62
C TYR A 87 1.08 -5.28 8.07
N ALA A 88 0.83 -5.17 9.39
CA ALA A 88 -0.49 -4.82 9.89
C ALA A 88 -0.96 -3.40 9.47
N LYS A 89 -0.04 -2.43 9.31
CA LYS A 89 -0.37 -1.11 8.76
C LYS A 89 -0.74 -1.21 7.28
N LEU A 90 0.04 -1.91 6.46
CA LEU A 90 -0.27 -2.17 5.05
C LEU A 90 -1.64 -2.86 4.91
N LYS A 91 -1.91 -3.91 5.70
CA LYS A 91 -3.20 -4.60 5.71
C LYS A 91 -4.38 -3.70 6.11
N ARG A 92 -4.13 -2.61 6.84
CA ARG A 92 -5.17 -1.62 7.17
C ARG A 92 -5.35 -0.59 6.05
N SER A 93 -4.29 -0.11 5.42
CA SER A 93 -4.37 0.89 4.35
C SER A 93 -5.07 0.36 3.09
N VAL A 94 -4.98 -0.95 2.85
CA VAL A 94 -5.66 -1.62 1.74
C VAL A 94 -7.15 -1.90 1.96
N ARG A 95 -7.69 -1.69 3.18
CA ARG A 95 -9.11 -1.98 3.46
C ARG A 95 -10.04 -1.07 2.67
N GLY A 96 -11.03 -1.65 2.00
CA GLY A 96 -12.00 -0.88 1.22
C GLY A 96 -11.53 -0.52 -0.19
N LEU A 97 -10.29 -0.87 -0.56
CA LEU A 97 -9.90 -0.96 -1.96
C LEU A 97 -10.43 -2.28 -2.54
N PRO A 98 -10.77 -2.34 -3.83
CA PRO A 98 -11.03 -3.58 -4.57
C PRO A 98 -9.75 -4.43 -4.78
N LEU A 99 -8.81 -4.39 -3.83
CA LEU A 99 -7.76 -5.38 -3.70
C LEU A 99 -8.43 -6.73 -3.41
N LYS A 100 -8.14 -7.73 -4.23
CA LYS A 100 -8.68 -9.07 -4.00
C LYS A 100 -7.99 -9.59 -2.73
N GLU A 101 -8.75 -10.18 -1.83
CA GLU A 101 -8.21 -10.76 -0.59
C GLU A 101 -7.01 -11.68 -0.84
N ASN A 102 -6.95 -12.27 -2.04
CA ASN A 102 -5.85 -13.06 -2.57
C ASN A 102 -4.48 -12.34 -2.54
N GLN A 103 -4.36 -11.06 -2.91
CA GLN A 103 -3.04 -10.39 -2.92
C GLN A 103 -2.46 -10.24 -1.51
N ILE A 104 -3.31 -9.96 -0.53
CA ILE A 104 -2.88 -9.84 0.87
C ILE A 104 -2.57 -11.20 1.47
N ALA A 105 -3.29 -12.25 1.08
CA ALA A 105 -3.00 -13.62 1.49
C ALA A 105 -1.67 -14.12 0.90
N GLU A 106 -1.41 -13.85 -0.38
CA GLU A 106 -0.15 -14.18 -1.05
C GLU A 106 1.05 -13.46 -0.38
N LEU A 107 0.90 -12.15 -0.12
CA LEU A 107 1.92 -11.38 0.61
C LEU A 107 2.17 -11.94 2.02
N ASP A 108 1.12 -12.35 2.73
CA ASP A 108 1.24 -12.94 4.08
C ASP A 108 2.06 -14.23 4.04
N GLU A 109 1.78 -15.12 3.08
CA GLU A 109 2.51 -16.37 2.92
C GLU A 109 3.99 -16.14 2.59
N LEU A 110 4.28 -15.24 1.63
CA LEU A 110 5.63 -14.88 1.25
C LEU A 110 6.42 -14.24 2.40
N LEU A 111 5.78 -13.31 3.12
CA LEU A 111 6.38 -12.64 4.27
C LEU A 111 6.72 -13.64 5.37
N ASN A 112 5.79 -14.52 5.73
CA ASN A 112 6.03 -15.53 6.77
C ASN A 112 7.17 -16.48 6.39
N LYS A 113 7.22 -16.95 5.14
CA LYS A 113 8.33 -17.77 4.64
C LYS A 113 9.66 -17.04 4.70
N LYS A 114 9.70 -15.74 4.35
CA LYS A 114 10.92 -14.93 4.43
C LYS A 114 11.39 -14.74 5.86
N LEU A 115 10.48 -14.43 6.78
CA LEU A 115 10.81 -14.26 8.20
C LEU A 115 11.29 -15.58 8.84
N GLU A 116 10.71 -16.71 8.46
CA GLU A 116 11.16 -18.03 8.92
C GLU A 116 12.57 -18.35 8.42
N GLU A 117 12.86 -18.07 7.15
CA GLU A 117 14.19 -18.25 6.54
C GLU A 117 15.25 -17.41 7.28
N LEU A 118 14.99 -16.11 7.47
CA LEU A 118 15.90 -15.22 8.20
C LEU A 118 16.14 -15.67 9.64
N LYS A 119 15.08 -16.15 10.32
CA LYS A 119 15.20 -16.62 11.71
C LYS A 119 16.01 -17.91 11.80
N LEU A 120 15.76 -18.86 10.90
CA LEU A 120 16.42 -20.16 10.89
C LEU A 120 17.93 -20.02 10.68
N THR A 121 18.34 -19.20 9.70
CA THR A 121 19.76 -18.95 9.41
C THR A 121 20.50 -18.31 10.57
N VAL A 122 19.89 -17.33 11.26
CA VAL A 122 20.47 -16.72 12.48
C VAL A 122 20.63 -17.74 13.60
N ILE A 123 19.62 -18.61 13.82
CA ILE A 123 19.70 -19.67 14.84
C ILE A 123 20.82 -20.66 14.54
N LEU A 124 21.00 -21.05 13.27
CA LEU A 124 22.07 -21.96 12.86
C LEU A 124 23.44 -21.33 13.12
N GLN A 125 23.63 -20.07 12.76
CA GLN A 125 24.87 -19.32 13.02
C GLN A 125 25.16 -19.24 14.53
N GLN A 126 24.17 -18.91 15.35
CA GLN A 126 24.32 -18.84 16.82
C GLN A 126 24.59 -20.21 17.48
N SER A 127 24.23 -21.30 16.81
CA SER A 127 24.42 -22.67 17.30
C SER A 127 25.75 -23.28 16.85
N GLU A 128 26.70 -22.46 16.36
CA GLU A 128 27.98 -22.91 15.79
C GLU A 128 27.82 -23.87 14.60
N LYS A 129 26.67 -23.81 13.90
CA LYS A 129 26.37 -24.60 12.70
C LYS A 129 26.50 -23.73 11.44
N GLU A 130 27.66 -23.12 11.28
CA GLU A 130 27.93 -22.17 10.19
C GLU A 130 27.78 -22.85 8.82
N ASP A 131 28.25 -24.08 8.67
CA ASP A 131 28.11 -24.85 7.43
C ASP A 131 26.64 -25.06 7.03
N ASP A 132 25.76 -25.32 8.00
CA ASP A 132 24.31 -25.48 7.76
C ASP A 132 23.66 -24.14 7.38
N ALA A 133 24.07 -23.04 8.03
CA ALA A 133 23.59 -21.69 7.71
C ALA A 133 24.01 -21.27 6.29
N LEU A 134 25.26 -21.55 5.92
CA LEU A 134 25.81 -21.28 4.60
C LEU A 134 25.16 -22.15 3.53
N ALA A 135 24.95 -23.44 3.79
CA ALA A 135 24.26 -24.35 2.87
C ALA A 135 22.84 -23.86 2.56
N LEU A 136 22.12 -23.37 3.58
CA LEU A 136 20.79 -22.79 3.39
C LEU A 136 20.84 -21.49 2.56
N MET A 137 21.82 -20.62 2.82
CA MET A 137 22.00 -19.38 2.05
C MET A 137 22.33 -19.65 0.58
N GLN A 138 23.08 -20.72 0.29
CA GLN A 138 23.42 -21.16 -1.08
C GLN A 138 22.27 -21.80 -1.85
N THR A 139 21.12 -22.06 -1.22
CA THR A 139 19.94 -22.59 -1.93
C THR A 139 19.19 -21.53 -2.76
N ASP A 140 19.63 -20.26 -2.69
CA ASP A 140 18.96 -19.08 -3.28
C ASP A 140 17.49 -18.89 -2.83
N LYS A 141 17.04 -19.66 -1.83
CA LYS A 141 15.68 -19.58 -1.29
C LYS A 141 15.40 -18.20 -0.71
N GLY A 142 16.37 -17.62 0.01
CA GLY A 142 16.27 -16.27 0.57
C GLY A 142 16.07 -15.21 -0.50
N GLU A 143 16.83 -15.28 -1.60
CA GLU A 143 16.75 -14.35 -2.73
C GLU A 143 15.42 -14.50 -3.48
N SER A 144 15.02 -15.73 -3.80
CA SER A 144 13.74 -15.99 -4.48
C SER A 144 12.55 -15.50 -3.65
N LEU A 145 12.56 -15.71 -2.33
CA LEU A 145 11.52 -15.18 -1.45
C LEU A 145 11.49 -13.64 -1.45
N MET A 146 12.66 -12.99 -1.48
CA MET A 146 12.73 -11.53 -1.50
C MET A 146 12.22 -10.94 -2.82
N ILE A 147 12.56 -11.56 -3.96
CA ILE A 147 12.05 -11.18 -5.28
C ILE A 147 10.52 -11.30 -5.31
N ASN A 148 9.98 -12.46 -4.95
CA ASN A 148 8.54 -12.69 -4.96
C ASN A 148 7.79 -11.75 -4.00
N LEU A 149 8.37 -11.47 -2.83
CA LEU A 149 7.82 -10.51 -1.87
C LEU A 149 7.80 -9.09 -2.45
N HIS A 150 8.87 -8.67 -3.12
CA HIS A 150 8.93 -7.39 -3.80
C HIS A 150 7.88 -7.28 -4.91
N GLU A 151 7.73 -8.32 -5.74
CA GLU A 151 6.72 -8.37 -6.80
C GLU A 151 5.29 -8.30 -6.25
N ALA A 152 5.01 -9.01 -5.14
CA ALA A 152 3.70 -8.95 -4.48
C ALA A 152 3.40 -7.55 -3.93
N LEU A 153 4.40 -6.88 -3.34
CA LEU A 153 4.28 -5.52 -2.85
C LEU A 153 4.05 -4.49 -3.97
N ASP A 154 4.83 -4.58 -5.05
CA ASP A 154 4.68 -3.73 -6.24
C ASP A 154 3.31 -3.93 -6.91
N SER A 155 2.81 -5.17 -6.95
CA SER A 155 1.45 -5.47 -7.42
C SER A 155 0.38 -4.77 -6.58
N ILE A 156 0.52 -4.76 -5.25
CA ILE A 156 -0.40 -4.06 -4.34
C ILE A 156 -0.36 -2.55 -4.57
N ASP A 157 0.84 -1.96 -4.69
CA ASP A 157 1.00 -0.52 -4.95
C ASP A 157 0.37 -0.11 -6.29
N LYS A 158 0.66 -0.85 -7.37
CA LYS A 158 0.08 -0.61 -8.70
C LYS A 158 -1.44 -0.71 -8.72
N LEU A 159 -2.02 -1.65 -7.98
CA LEU A 159 -3.47 -1.78 -7.88
C LEU A 159 -4.10 -0.59 -7.16
N ALA A 160 -3.51 -0.15 -6.04
CA ALA A 160 -3.98 1.03 -5.32
C ALA A 160 -3.87 2.31 -6.16
N ALA A 161 -2.76 2.49 -6.88
CA ALA A 161 -2.56 3.62 -7.79
C ALA A 161 -3.56 3.62 -8.95
N ARG A 162 -3.86 2.45 -9.51
CA ARG A 162 -4.86 2.30 -10.57
C ARG A 162 -6.27 2.69 -10.11
N ASP A 163 -6.65 2.29 -8.90
CA ASP A 163 -7.96 2.65 -8.34
C ASP A 163 -8.09 4.16 -8.11
N ALA A 164 -7.04 4.80 -7.60
CA ALA A 164 -7.00 6.26 -7.46
C ALA A 164 -7.13 6.97 -8.82
N GLN A 165 -6.42 6.49 -9.84
CA GLN A 165 -6.48 7.08 -11.18
C GLN A 165 -7.87 6.95 -11.83
N ILE A 166 -8.58 5.84 -11.61
CA ILE A 166 -9.95 5.64 -12.10
C ILE A 166 -10.87 6.73 -11.52
N HIS A 167 -10.79 6.97 -10.21
CA HIS A 167 -11.64 7.97 -9.56
C HIS A 167 -11.26 9.41 -9.92
N GLU A 168 -9.97 9.69 -10.11
CA GLU A 168 -9.52 11.00 -10.57
C GLU A 168 -9.99 11.32 -12.00
N SER A 169 -9.92 10.34 -12.91
CA SER A 169 -10.30 10.50 -14.32
C SER A 169 -11.79 10.83 -14.49
N PHE A 170 -12.63 10.31 -13.60
CA PHE A 170 -14.06 10.61 -13.57
C PHE A 170 -14.30 12.08 -13.21
N VAL A 171 -13.66 12.57 -12.15
CA VAL A 171 -13.79 13.96 -11.70
C VAL A 171 -13.29 14.94 -12.77
N ARG A 172 -12.14 14.69 -13.41
CA ARG A 172 -11.61 15.57 -14.46
C ARG A 172 -12.54 15.64 -15.67
N ARG A 173 -13.12 14.53 -16.11
CA ARG A 173 -13.93 14.48 -17.34
C ARG A 173 -15.31 15.13 -17.19
N TYR A 174 -15.91 15.05 -16.00
CA TYR A 174 -17.22 15.65 -15.73
C TYR A 174 -17.14 17.05 -15.11
N GLY A 175 -16.02 17.39 -14.44
CA GLY A 175 -15.79 18.71 -13.87
C GLY A 175 -15.63 19.81 -14.92
N THR A 176 -14.92 19.55 -16.04
CA THR A 176 -14.76 20.54 -17.12
C THR A 176 -16.06 20.87 -17.84
N LEU A 177 -16.98 19.91 -17.97
CA LEU A 177 -18.27 20.16 -18.61
C LEU A 177 -19.18 21.07 -17.78
N LEU A 178 -19.00 21.13 -16.45
CA LEU A 178 -19.77 21.99 -15.55
C LEU A 178 -19.21 23.42 -15.41
N ILE A 179 -17.93 23.64 -15.73
CA ILE A 179 -17.31 24.99 -15.67
C ILE A 179 -17.60 25.79 -16.96
N PHE A 180 -17.92 25.11 -18.06
CA PHE A 180 -18.14 25.71 -19.38
C PHE A 180 -19.61 25.67 -19.88
N ALA A 181 -20.56 25.21 -19.07
CA ALA A 181 -22.01 25.21 -19.37
C ALA A 181 -22.77 26.12 -18.41
#